data_AF-A0A951CVZ0-F1
#
_entry.id   AF-A0A951CVZ0-F1
#
_cell.length_a   1.000
_cell.length_b   1.000
_cell.length_c   1.000
_cell.angle_alpha   90.00
_cell.angle_beta   90.00
_cell.angle_gamma   90.00
#
_symmetry.space_group_name_H-M   'P 1'
#
loop_
_entity.id
_entity.type
_entity.pdbx_description
1 polymer ?
#
loop_
_entity_poly.entity_id
_entity_poly.type
_entity_poly.pdbx_seq_one_letter_code
_entity_poly.pdbx_strand_id
1 'polypeptide(L)'
;MAHTAAKSIQENNKAVVAASFDRWRSGTGGPFELLVPEAEWTMVGSSPLSKTYHSKQEFIDQVIGPFNARMARPLIPTVRGIYADGDM
;
A
#
# COMPACT_ATOMS: atom_id res chain seq x y z
N MET A 1 -26.51 3.42 -15.32
CA MET A 1 -25.95 4.54 -14.54
C MET A 1 -25.03 4.06 -13.43
N ALA A 2 -25.49 3.28 -12.43
CA ALA A 2 -24.64 2.80 -11.32
C ALA A 2 -23.40 1.98 -11.75
N HIS A 3 -23.55 1.10 -12.76
CA HIS A 3 -22.46 0.25 -13.25
C HIS A 3 -21.30 1.05 -13.92
N THR A 4 -21.59 2.24 -14.46
CA THR A 4 -20.58 3.12 -15.07
C THR A 4 -19.79 3.89 -14.01
N ALA A 5 -20.45 4.29 -12.90
CA ALA A 5 -19.80 4.98 -11.79
C ALA A 5 -18.81 4.06 -11.05
N ALA A 6 -19.21 2.82 -10.73
CA ALA A 6 -18.32 1.84 -10.09
C ALA A 6 -17.08 1.54 -10.95
N LYS A 7 -17.26 1.36 -12.27
CA LYS A 7 -16.13 1.17 -13.19
C LYS A 7 -15.15 2.35 -13.18
N SER A 8 -15.66 3.58 -13.12
CA SER A 8 -14.81 4.77 -13.04
C SER A 8 -14.04 4.87 -11.71
N ILE A 9 -14.65 4.44 -10.60
CA ILE A 9 -13.99 4.39 -9.28
C ILE A 9 -12.86 3.37 -9.31
N GLN A 10 -13.10 2.18 -9.84
CA GLN A 10 -12.07 1.15 -9.98
C GLN A 10 -10.89 1.62 -10.86
N GLU A 11 -11.17 2.24 -12.01
CA GLU A 11 -10.13 2.80 -12.88
C GLU A 11 -9.31 3.88 -12.15
N ASN A 12 -9.96 4.75 -11.39
CA ASN A 12 -9.30 5.76 -10.58
C ASN A 12 -8.45 5.14 -9.46
N ASN A 13 -8.98 4.17 -8.72
CA ASN A 13 -8.25 3.47 -7.65
C ASN A 13 -7.00 2.77 -8.21
N LYS A 14 -7.12 2.11 -9.36
CA LYS A 14 -5.97 1.50 -10.05
C LYS A 14 -4.92 2.53 -10.44
N ALA A 15 -5.33 3.69 -10.95
CA ALA A 15 -4.40 4.76 -11.32
C ALA A 15 -3.66 5.33 -10.11
N VAL A 16 -4.36 5.55 -8.99
CA VAL A 16 -3.77 6.00 -7.73
C VAL A 16 -2.76 4.99 -7.18
N VAL A 17 -3.12 3.70 -7.16
CA VAL A 17 -2.22 2.62 -6.73
C VAL A 17 -0.99 2.56 -7.64
N ALA A 18 -1.17 2.60 -8.97
CA ALA A 18 -0.07 2.58 -9.94
C ALA A 18 0.92 3.73 -9.70
N ALA A 19 0.41 4.96 -9.56
CA ALA A 19 1.24 6.14 -9.30
C ALA A 19 2.03 6.02 -7.98
N SER A 20 1.44 5.40 -6.95
CA SER A 20 2.12 5.18 -5.66
C SER A 20 3.30 4.20 -5.79
N PHE A 21 3.16 3.15 -6.61
CA PHE A 21 4.25 2.21 -6.88
C PHE A 21 5.34 2.82 -7.78
N ASP A 22 4.98 3.70 -8.71
CA ASP A 22 5.95 4.48 -9.49
C ASP A 22 6.80 5.40 -8.59
N ARG A 23 6.17 6.05 -7.61
CA ARG A 23 6.86 6.84 -6.58
C ARG A 23 7.76 5.98 -5.70
N TRP A 24 7.31 4.77 -5.36
CA TRP A 24 8.16 3.82 -4.63
C TRP A 24 9.39 3.41 -5.44
N ARG A 25 9.20 3.03 -6.70
CA ARG A 25 10.31 2.67 -7.60
C ARG A 25 11.33 3.80 -7.76
N SER A 26 10.89 5.05 -7.79
CA SER A 26 11.75 6.24 -7.90
C SER A 26 12.29 6.77 -6.57
N GLY A 27 11.90 6.17 -5.44
CA GLY A 27 12.34 6.59 -4.11
C GLY A 27 11.75 7.93 -3.63
N THR A 28 10.68 8.41 -4.26
CA THR A 28 10.01 9.69 -3.93
C THR A 28 8.73 9.49 -3.11
N GLY A 29 8.47 8.28 -2.63
CA GLY A 29 7.30 7.94 -1.82
C GLY A 29 7.06 6.44 -1.68
N GLY A 30 5.88 6.07 -1.18
CA GLY A 30 5.47 4.68 -1.11
C GLY A 30 3.95 4.48 -1.06
N PRO A 31 3.46 3.24 -1.24
CA PRO A 31 2.02 2.94 -1.25
C PRO A 31 1.36 3.20 0.10
N PHE A 32 2.11 3.18 1.20
CA PHE A 32 1.59 3.39 2.55
C PHE A 32 1.09 4.81 2.79
N GLU A 33 1.46 5.76 1.93
CA GLU A 33 0.92 7.13 1.98
C GLU A 33 -0.56 7.18 1.64
N LEU A 34 -1.06 6.22 0.85
CA LEU A 34 -2.48 6.10 0.47
C LEU A 34 -3.39 5.71 1.65
N LEU A 35 -2.81 5.18 2.73
CA LEU A 35 -3.57 4.78 3.91
C LEU A 35 -4.13 6.01 4.61
N VAL A 36 -5.41 5.95 4.96
CA VAL A 36 -6.04 6.86 5.92
C VAL A 36 -5.50 6.61 7.33
N PRO A 37 -5.56 7.58 8.27
CA PRO A 37 -5.01 7.41 9.62
C PRO A 37 -5.49 6.15 10.34
N GLU A 38 -6.77 5.84 10.21
CA GLU A 38 -7.49 4.71 10.81
C GLU A 38 -7.40 3.40 10.02
N ALA A 39 -6.59 3.35 8.95
CA ALA A 39 -6.46 2.14 8.14
C ALA A 39 -5.86 0.99 8.97
N GLU A 40 -6.49 -0.18 8.88
CA GLU A 40 -5.95 -1.41 9.44
C GLU A 40 -5.04 -2.11 8.41
N TRP A 41 -3.87 -2.56 8.85
CA TRP A 41 -2.94 -3.32 8.02
C TRP A 41 -2.67 -4.68 8.65
N THR A 42 -2.92 -5.76 7.91
CA THR A 42 -2.65 -7.12 8.40
C THR A 42 -1.42 -7.69 7.71
N MET A 43 -0.40 -8.03 8.49
CA MET A 43 0.74 -8.81 8.03
C MET A 43 0.50 -10.29 8.31
N VAL A 44 0.35 -11.09 7.25
CA VAL A 44 0.23 -12.55 7.36
C VAL A 44 1.58 -13.21 7.61
N GLY A 45 1.56 -14.47 8.08
CA GLY A 45 2.76 -15.27 8.34
C GLY A 45 2.90 -15.68 9.81
N SER A 46 4.09 -16.12 10.19
CA SER A 46 4.41 -16.64 11.53
C SER A 46 5.49 -15.83 12.26
N SER A 47 5.79 -14.62 11.79
CA SER A 47 6.78 -13.76 12.44
C SER A 47 6.18 -13.05 13.66
N PRO A 48 7.00 -12.53 14.61
CA PRO A 48 6.50 -11.68 15.68
C PRO A 48 5.77 -10.40 15.20
N LEU A 49 6.01 -9.98 13.95
CA LEU A 49 5.35 -8.84 13.31
C LEU A 49 4.10 -9.24 12.53
N SER A 50 3.77 -10.53 12.45
CA SER A 50 2.60 -11.06 11.75
C SER A 50 1.35 -10.86 12.59
N LYS A 51 0.78 -9.65 12.53
CA LYS A 51 -0.42 -9.22 13.23
C LYS A 51 -1.16 -8.14 12.43
N THR A 52 -2.31 -7.74 12.94
CA THR A 52 -3.03 -6.54 12.49
C THR A 52 -2.53 -5.32 13.26
N TYR A 53 -2.27 -4.24 12.53
CA TYR A 53 -1.96 -2.91 13.04
C TYR A 53 -3.21 -2.05 12.83
N HIS A 54 -3.65 -1.33 13.86
CA HIS A 54 -4.97 -0.67 13.88
C HIS A 54 -4.90 0.82 13.50
N SER A 55 -3.74 1.29 13.01
CA SER A 55 -3.60 2.60 12.40
C SER A 55 -2.41 2.62 11.44
N LYS A 56 -2.44 3.57 10.50
CA LYS A 56 -1.30 3.87 9.63
C LYS A 56 -0.05 4.15 10.45
N GLN A 57 -0.15 4.98 11.49
CA GLN A 57 0.99 5.38 12.30
C GLN A 57 1.62 4.19 13.02
N GLU A 58 0.80 3.33 13.62
CA GLU A 58 1.27 2.10 14.27
C GLU A 58 2.06 1.22 13.28
N PHE A 59 1.52 1.03 12.07
CA PHE A 59 2.18 0.25 11.04
C PHE A 59 3.51 0.87 10.56
N ILE A 60 3.54 2.18 10.36
CA ILE A 60 4.77 2.89 9.98
C ILE A 60 5.85 2.76 11.05
N ASP A 61 5.50 2.99 12.32
CA ASP A 61 6.47 3.02 13.42
C ASP A 61 7.01 1.64 13.77
N GLN A 62 6.16 0.61 13.74
CA GLN A 62 6.55 -0.74 14.14
C GLN A 62 7.15 -1.56 12.98
N VAL A 63 6.81 -1.24 11.73
CA VAL A 63 7.22 -2.04 10.56
C VAL A 63 8.06 -1.23 9.60
N ILE A 64 7.49 -0.22 8.95
CA ILE A 64 8.12 0.41 7.78
C ILE A 64 9.39 1.18 8.15
N GLY A 65 9.35 1.97 9.22
CA GLY A 65 10.52 2.70 9.73
C GLY A 65 11.68 1.76 10.10
N PRO A 66 11.47 0.80 11.02
CA PRO A 66 12.50 -0.17 11.40
C PRO A 66 12.99 -1.05 10.25
N PHE A 67 12.11 -1.43 9.32
CA PHE A 67 12.49 -2.18 8.14
C PHE A 67 13.44 -1.37 7.25
N ASN A 68 13.06 -0.14 6.89
CA ASN A 68 13.88 0.73 6.05
C ASN A 68 15.24 1.05 6.70
N ALA A 69 15.28 1.25 8.02
CA ALA A 69 16.52 1.51 8.76
C ALA A 69 17.52 0.34 8.71
N ARG A 70 17.05 -0.90 8.50
CA ARG A 70 17.89 -2.10 8.40
C ARG A 70 18.37 -2.38 6.98
N MET A 71 17.75 -1.79 5.98
CA MET A 71 18.05 -2.07 4.58
C MET A 71 19.33 -1.35 4.14
N ALA A 72 20.30 -2.10 3.62
CA ALA A 72 21.54 -1.52 3.08
C ALA A 72 21.31 -0.76 1.75
N ARG A 73 20.21 -1.04 1.05
CA ARG A 73 19.80 -0.39 -0.20
C ARG A 73 18.27 -0.28 -0.23
N PRO A 74 17.70 0.72 -0.93
CA PRO A 74 16.25 0.83 -1.06
C PRO A 74 15.62 -0.44 -1.66
N LEU A 75 14.45 -0.81 -1.17
CA LEU A 75 13.61 -1.82 -1.80
C LEU A 75 12.95 -1.23 -3.05
N ILE A 76 13.28 -1.74 -4.24
CA ILE A 76 12.76 -1.26 -5.51
C ILE A 76 11.74 -2.28 -6.05
N PRO A 77 10.43 -1.95 -6.10
CA PRO A 77 9.41 -2.87 -6.58
C PRO A 77 9.39 -2.98 -8.12
N THR A 78 9.08 -4.19 -8.62
CA THR A 78 8.67 -4.43 -10.01
C THR A 78 7.21 -4.84 -10.04
N VAL A 79 6.34 -3.98 -10.55
CA VAL A 79 4.91 -4.26 -10.67
C VAL A 79 4.67 -5.22 -11.85
N ARG A 80 4.05 -6.37 -11.59
CA ARG A 80 3.70 -7.35 -12.63
C ARG A 80 2.27 -7.21 -13.16
N GLY A 81 1.39 -6.62 -12.37
CA GLY A 81 0.00 -6.38 -12.72
C GLY A 81 -0.73 -5.68 -11.58
N ILE A 82 -1.74 -4.89 -11.93
CA ILE A 82 -2.66 -4.24 -10.99
C ILE A 82 -4.07 -4.65 -11.40
N TYR A 83 -4.79 -5.24 -10.46
CA TYR A 83 -6.14 -5.76 -10.65
C TYR A 83 -7.06 -5.03 -9.68
N ALA A 84 -8.26 -4.68 -10.14
CA ALA A 84 -9.34 -4.26 -9.27
C ALA A 84 -10.39 -5.35 -9.32
N ASP A 85 -10.90 -5.73 -8.17
CA ASP A 85 -11.95 -6.72 -8.01
C ASP A 85 -12.85 -6.25 -6.87
N GLY A 86 -14.06 -5.81 -7.20
CA GLY A 86 -14.88 -5.01 -6.27
C GLY A 86 -14.44 -3.55 -6.15
N ASP A 87 -15.12 -2.82 -5.25
CA ASP A 87 -15.26 -1.34 -5.14
C ASP A 87 -16.42 -0.77 -5.96
N MET A 88 -17.63 -0.82 -5.38
CA MET A 88 -18.79 -0.02 -5.78
C MET A 88 -18.93 1.18 -4.85
#